data_AF-A0AA50E258-F1
#
_entry.id   AF-A0AA50E258-F1
#
_cell.length_a   1.000
_cell.length_b   1.000
_cell.length_c   1.000
_cell.angle_alpha   90.00
_cell.angle_beta   90.00
_cell.angle_gamma   90.00
#
_symmetry.space_group_name_H-M   'P 1'
#
loop_
_entity.id
_entity.type
_entity.pdbx_description
1 polymer ?
#
loop_
_entity_poly.entity_id
_entity_poly.type
_entity_poly.pdbx_seq_one_letter_code
_entity_poly.pdbx_strand_id
1 'polypeptide(L)'
;MLSYFRDDALQIEDTVVGTNEILAAGVFAVVSVALLLSVNREMTLLVFVPLCLITALAHHAEHRLKRYRRASRHGTQQVTGFIGEMFTAVQAIKVAGAETEMLEELRKRGDRRRRLMVRDQVFNAILNSGFENTVSIGTGLILLLAA
;
A
#
# COMPACT_ATOMS: atom_id res chain seq x y z
N MET A 1 29.23 -11.29 7.82
CA MET A 1 29.49 -11.87 6.48
C MET A 1 28.85 -13.23 6.29
N LEU A 2 28.94 -14.18 7.24
CA LEU A 2 28.27 -15.49 7.13
C LEU A 2 26.72 -15.40 7.14
N SER A 3 26.14 -14.42 7.85
CA SER A 3 24.68 -14.16 7.83
C SER A 3 24.19 -13.62 6.48
N TYR A 4 24.99 -12.77 5.84
CA TYR A 4 24.65 -12.19 4.54
C TYR A 4 24.69 -13.23 3.42
N PHE A 5 25.72 -14.10 3.38
CA PHE A 5 25.79 -15.18 2.39
C PHE A 5 24.70 -16.26 2.55
N ARG A 6 24.22 -16.49 3.78
CA ARG A 6 23.13 -17.42 4.05
C ARG A 6 21.76 -16.81 3.71
N ASP A 7 21.54 -15.55 4.05
CA ASP A 7 20.32 -14.82 3.67
C ASP A 7 20.26 -14.61 2.14
N ASP A 8 21.38 -14.30 1.49
CA ASP A 8 21.45 -14.13 0.03
C ASP A 8 21.21 -15.45 -0.72
N ALA A 9 21.70 -16.58 -0.21
CA ALA A 9 21.44 -17.90 -0.80
C ALA A 9 19.97 -18.31 -0.69
N LEU A 10 19.33 -18.04 0.46
CA LEU A 10 17.89 -18.24 0.64
C LEU A 10 17.06 -17.28 -0.24
N GLN A 11 17.54 -16.05 -0.40
CA GLN A 11 16.88 -15.03 -1.22
C GLN A 11 16.95 -15.33 -2.72
N ILE A 12 18.02 -15.97 -3.22
CA ILE A 12 18.12 -16.43 -4.61
C ILE A 12 17.19 -17.63 -4.87
N GLU A 13 17.08 -18.56 -3.93
CA GLU A 13 16.16 -19.70 -4.05
C GLU A 13 14.69 -19.25 -4.08
N ASP A 14 14.27 -18.37 -3.17
CA ASP A 14 12.92 -17.80 -3.13
C ASP A 14 12.62 -16.94 -4.37
N THR A 15 13.61 -16.21 -4.89
CA THR A 15 13.42 -15.36 -6.08
C THR A 15 13.27 -16.21 -7.34
N VAL A 16 14.02 -17.31 -7.47
CA VAL A 16 13.94 -18.19 -8.65
C VAL A 16 12.61 -18.98 -8.65
N VAL A 17 12.17 -19.49 -7.50
CA VAL A 17 10.87 -20.17 -7.36
C VAL A 17 9.72 -19.18 -7.61
N GLY A 18 9.77 -17.99 -7.01
CA GLY A 18 8.73 -16.97 -7.17
C GLY A 18 8.63 -16.40 -8.59
N THR A 19 9.74 -16.26 -9.31
CA THR A 19 9.73 -15.80 -10.71
C THR A 19 9.05 -16.82 -11.62
N ASN A 20 9.29 -18.11 -11.38
CA ASN A 20 8.67 -19.18 -12.14
C ASN A 20 7.15 -19.27 -11.89
N GLU A 21 6.69 -19.10 -10.65
CA GLU A 21 5.26 -19.07 -10.33
C GLU A 21 4.53 -17.91 -10.99
N ILE A 22 5.11 -16.70 -10.99
CA ILE A 22 4.52 -15.52 -11.63
C ILE A 22 4.42 -15.71 -13.15
N LEU A 23 5.46 -16.29 -13.77
CA LEU A 23 5.45 -16.59 -15.20
C LEU A 23 4.40 -17.66 -15.55
N ALA A 24 4.35 -18.75 -14.78
CA ALA A 24 3.37 -19.82 -14.97
C ALA A 24 1.94 -19.30 -14.81
N ALA A 25 1.67 -18.51 -13.76
CA ALA A 25 0.38 -17.86 -13.53
C ALA A 25 0.03 -16.88 -14.66
N GLY A 26 0.99 -16.11 -15.15
CA GLY A 26 0.80 -15.18 -16.27
C GLY A 26 0.43 -15.90 -17.56
N VAL A 27 1.17 -16.94 -17.93
CA VAL A 27 0.87 -17.76 -19.12
C VAL A 27 -0.50 -18.42 -18.98
N PHE A 28 -0.80 -19.02 -17.82
CA PHE A 28 -2.09 -19.65 -17.56
C PHE A 28 -3.25 -18.66 -17.68
N ALA A 29 -3.10 -17.45 -17.12
CA ALA A 29 -4.11 -16.40 -17.20
C ALA A 29 -4.38 -15.99 -18.66
N VAL A 30 -3.32 -15.77 -19.46
CA VAL A 30 -3.45 -15.42 -20.88
C VAL A 30 -4.17 -16.51 -21.66
N VAL A 31 -3.79 -17.78 -21.46
CA VAL A 31 -4.43 -18.92 -22.13
C VAL A 31 -5.90 -19.06 -21.73
N SER A 32 -6.21 -18.91 -20.44
CA SER A 32 -7.59 -18.98 -19.93
C SER A 32 -8.48 -17.88 -20.50
N VAL A 33 -7.99 -16.65 -20.56
CA VAL A 33 -8.71 -15.51 -21.16
C VAL A 33 -8.95 -15.74 -22.65
N ALA A 34 -7.95 -16.24 -23.38
CA ALA A 34 -8.07 -16.56 -24.80
C ALA A 34 -9.13 -17.64 -25.07
N LEU A 35 -9.19 -18.67 -24.23
CA LEU A 35 -10.22 -19.72 -24.29
C LEU A 35 -11.63 -19.17 -23.99
N LEU A 36 -11.78 -18.36 -22.94
CA LEU A 36 -13.09 -17.77 -22.62
C LEU A 36 -13.60 -16.86 -23.76
N LEU A 37 -12.70 -16.04 -24.32
CA LEU A 37 -13.01 -15.19 -25.47
C LEU A 37 -13.37 -15.98 -26.74
N SER A 38 -12.87 -17.20 -26.91
CA SER A 38 -13.22 -18.03 -28.07
C SER A 38 -14.60 -18.69 -27.92
N VAL A 39 -15.04 -18.97 -26.69
CA VAL A 39 -16.35 -19.58 -26.40
C VAL A 39 -17.48 -18.56 -26.58
N ASN A 40 -17.42 -17.42 -25.89
CA ASN A 40 -18.46 -16.40 -26.00
C ASN A 40 -17.90 -15.01 -25.64
N ARG A 41 -17.63 -14.20 -26.66
CA ARG A 41 -17.05 -12.85 -26.48
C ARG A 41 -17.92 -11.93 -25.64
N GLU A 42 -19.25 -11.94 -25.82
CA GLU A 42 -20.14 -11.01 -25.11
C GLU A 42 -20.19 -11.31 -23.62
N MET A 43 -20.43 -12.58 -23.23
CA MET A 43 -20.41 -12.98 -21.83
C MET A 43 -19.06 -12.72 -21.17
N THR A 44 -17.96 -13.01 -21.88
CA THR A 44 -16.61 -12.84 -21.33
C THR A 44 -16.29 -11.38 -21.10
N LEU A 45 -16.61 -10.49 -22.05
CA LEU A 45 -16.43 -9.04 -21.89
C LEU A 45 -17.26 -8.51 -20.72
N LEU A 46 -18.50 -8.96 -20.59
CA LEU A 46 -19.41 -8.50 -19.54
C LEU A 46 -18.88 -8.81 -18.13
N VAL A 47 -18.25 -9.98 -17.94
CA VAL A 47 -17.64 -10.38 -16.66
C VAL A 47 -16.26 -9.73 -16.46
N PHE A 48 -15.46 -9.60 -17.53
CA PHE A 48 -14.11 -9.04 -17.44
C PHE A 48 -14.10 -7.52 -17.25
N VAL A 49 -15.09 -6.79 -17.76
CA VAL A 49 -15.18 -5.33 -17.60
C VAL A 49 -15.17 -4.90 -16.13
N PRO A 50 -16.07 -5.37 -15.24
CA PRO A 50 -16.06 -5.00 -13.84
C PRO A 50 -14.79 -5.50 -13.12
N LEU A 51 -14.27 -6.68 -13.49
CA LEU A 51 -13.04 -7.23 -12.94
C LEU A 51 -11.81 -6.37 -13.27
N CYS A 52 -11.65 -5.97 -14.54
CA CYS A 52 -10.60 -5.09 -15.00
C CYS A 52 -10.72 -3.71 -14.35
N LEU A 53 -11.94 -3.18 -14.22
CA LEU A 53 -12.20 -1.88 -13.60
C LEU A 53 -11.77 -1.88 -12.11
N ILE A 54 -12.13 -2.91 -11.35
CA ILE A 54 -11.68 -3.09 -9.96
C ILE A 54 -10.15 -3.19 -9.87
N THR A 55 -9.55 -4.03 -10.70
CA THR A 55 -8.09 -4.25 -10.70
C THR A 55 -7.32 -2.97 -11.04
N ALA A 56 -7.78 -2.21 -12.04
CA ALA A 56 -7.18 -0.94 -12.43
C ALA A 56 -7.28 0.10 -11.32
N LEU A 57 -8.44 0.21 -10.66
CA LEU A 57 -8.63 1.10 -9.51
C LEU A 57 -7.70 0.71 -8.35
N ALA A 58 -7.57 -0.58 -8.04
CA ALA A 58 -6.66 -1.10 -7.01
C ALA A 58 -5.21 -0.74 -7.29
N HIS A 59 -4.76 -0.92 -8.54
CA HIS A 59 -3.38 -0.62 -8.90
C HIS A 59 -3.06 0.88 -8.81
N HIS A 60 -3.98 1.72 -9.29
CA HIS A 60 -3.84 3.18 -9.19
C HIS A 60 -3.84 3.68 -7.74
N ALA A 61 -4.74 3.11 -6.94
CA ALA A 61 -4.88 3.37 -5.52
C ALA A 61 -3.61 3.01 -4.74
N GLU A 62 -3.04 1.83 -5.02
CA GLU A 62 -1.83 1.34 -4.36
C GLU A 62 -0.64 2.27 -4.61
N HIS A 63 -0.47 2.75 -5.85
CA HIS A 63 0.60 3.68 -6.19
C HIS A 63 0.48 5.02 -5.43
N ARG A 64 -0.74 5.54 -5.29
CA ARG A 64 -1.01 6.76 -4.49
C ARG A 64 -0.81 6.50 -2.99
N LEU A 65 -1.29 5.37 -2.49
CA LEU A 65 -1.18 4.97 -1.08
C LEU A 65 0.28 4.81 -0.66
N LYS A 66 1.14 4.22 -1.52
CA LYS A 66 2.59 4.11 -1.28
C LYS A 66 3.24 5.47 -1.00
N ARG A 67 2.80 6.54 -1.68
CA ARG A 67 3.33 7.90 -1.45
C ARG A 67 2.90 8.46 -0.10
N TYR A 68 1.64 8.28 0.31
CA TYR A 68 1.15 8.72 1.62
C TYR A 68 1.80 7.95 2.77
N ARG A 69 1.92 6.63 2.64
CA ARG A 69 2.64 5.79 3.60
C ARG A 69 4.10 6.21 3.76
N ARG A 70 4.80 6.52 2.67
CA ARG A 70 6.19 7.05 2.74
C ARG A 70 6.25 8.38 3.50
N ALA A 71 5.34 9.30 3.23
CA ALA A 71 5.30 10.59 3.93
C ALA A 71 4.99 10.42 5.43
N SER A 72 4.03 9.55 5.77
CA SER A 72 3.70 9.21 7.16
C SER A 72 4.90 8.62 7.91
N ARG A 73 5.59 7.64 7.31
CA ARG A 73 6.81 7.04 7.87
C ARG A 73 7.91 8.07 8.08
N HIS A 74 8.12 8.96 7.12
CA HIS A 74 9.11 10.03 7.25
C HIS A 74 8.77 11.00 8.39
N GLY A 75 7.49 11.37 8.54
CA GLY A 75 7.03 12.18 9.68
C GLY A 75 7.25 11.48 11.02
N THR A 76 7.03 10.17 11.08
CA THR A 76 7.34 9.38 12.28
C THR A 76 8.84 9.39 12.59
N GLN A 77 9.69 9.15 11.59
CA GLN A 77 11.16 9.20 11.75
C GLN A 77 11.64 10.56 12.26
N GLN A 78 11.10 11.66 11.75
CA GLN A 78 11.45 13.01 12.21
C GLN A 78 11.08 13.24 13.68
N VAL A 79 9.90 12.78 14.11
CA VAL A 79 9.45 12.90 15.51
C VAL A 79 10.32 12.03 16.42
N THR A 80 10.56 10.76 16.05
CA THR A 80 11.37 9.86 16.88
C THR A 80 12.84 10.26 16.92
N GLY A 81 13.39 10.76 15.81
CA GLY A 81 14.75 11.29 15.74
C GLY A 81 14.93 12.50 16.65
N PHE A 82 13.99 13.45 16.58
CA PHE A 82 14.00 14.63 17.45
C PHE A 82 13.88 14.29 18.94
N ILE A 83 13.05 13.30 19.28
CA ILE A 83 12.98 12.78 20.65
C ILE A 83 14.34 12.20 21.09
N GLY A 84 15.01 11.44 20.22
CA GLY A 84 16.35 10.90 20.51
C GLY A 84 17.41 11.99 20.72
N GLU A 85 17.38 13.04 19.90
CA GLU A 85 18.23 14.23 20.06
C GLU A 85 17.97 14.94 21.39
N MET A 86 16.69 15.15 21.76
CA MET A 86 16.31 15.75 23.04
C MET A 86 16.79 14.94 24.25
N PHE A 87 16.68 13.62 24.22
CA PHE A 87 17.17 12.77 25.30
C PHE A 87 18.70 12.82 25.43
N THR A 88 19.40 12.88 24.30
CA THR A 88 20.87 12.97 24.27
C THR A 88 21.35 14.34 24.76
N ALA A 89 20.60 15.41 24.45
CA ALA A 89 20.94 16.80 24.79
C ALA A 89 20.22 17.34 26.04
N VAL A 90 19.60 16.49 26.87
CA VAL A 90 18.69 16.91 27.95
C VAL A 90 19.35 17.86 28.96
N GLN A 91 20.64 17.67 29.26
CA GLN A 91 21.38 18.55 30.16
C GLN A 91 21.60 19.94 29.55
N ALA A 92 21.97 20.01 28.27
CA ALA A 92 22.15 21.27 27.56
C ALA A 92 20.84 22.05 27.45
N ILE A 93 19.73 21.35 27.19
CA ILE A 93 18.38 21.95 27.14
C ILE A 93 18.01 22.56 28.50
N LYS A 94 18.26 21.83 29.59
CA LYS A 94 18.01 22.30 30.96
C LYS A 94 18.86 23.52 31.32
N VAL A 95 20.15 23.49 30.99
CA VAL A 95 21.08 24.61 31.24
C VAL A 95 20.68 25.85 30.44
N ALA A 96 20.21 25.67 29.21
CA ALA A 96 19.74 26.76 28.34
C ALA A 96 18.32 27.24 28.68
N GLY A 97 17.55 26.54 29.52
CA GLY A 97 16.14 26.84 29.79
C GLY A 97 15.23 26.68 28.56
N ALA A 98 15.64 25.90 27.55
CA ALA A 98 14.97 25.80 26.25
C ALA A 98 13.88 24.71 26.19
N GLU A 99 13.43 24.20 27.33
CA GLU A 99 12.50 23.06 27.43
C GLU A 99 11.18 23.34 26.71
N THR A 100 10.61 24.54 26.91
CA THR A 100 9.32 24.93 26.31
C THR A 100 9.41 25.04 24.80
N GLU A 101 10.50 25.62 24.28
CA GLU A 101 10.74 25.79 22.84
C GLU A 101 10.94 24.43 22.15
N MET A 102 11.68 23.52 22.77
CA MET A 102 11.84 22.14 22.26
C MET A 102 10.52 21.36 22.28
N LEU A 103 9.71 21.50 23.32
CA LEU A 103 8.38 20.87 23.40
C LEU A 103 7.42 21.43 22.34
N GLU A 104 7.50 22.72 22.03
CA GLU A 104 6.70 23.34 20.98
C GLU A 104 7.08 22.82 19.58
N GLU A 105 8.38 22.72 19.29
CA GLU A 105 8.87 22.13 18.04
C GLU A 105 8.48 20.63 17.93
N LEU A 106 8.54 19.87 19.02
CA LEU A 106 8.06 18.48 19.06
C LEU A 106 6.57 18.41 18.74
N ARG A 107 5.75 19.29 19.33
CA ARG A 107 4.31 19.38 19.03
C ARG A 107 4.06 19.68 17.56
N LYS A 108 4.76 20.65 16.99
CA LYS A 108 4.63 21.04 15.58
C LYS A 108 4.96 19.88 14.63
N ARG A 109 6.04 19.13 14.91
CA ARG A 109 6.41 17.91 14.16
C ARG A 109 5.38 16.79 14.35
N GLY A 110 4.90 16.61 15.57
CA GLY A 110 3.83 15.66 15.92
C GLY A 110 2.53 15.92 15.18
N ASP A 111 2.10 17.17 15.08
CA ASP A 111 0.90 17.58 14.35
C ASP A 111 1.02 17.37 12.84
N ARG A 112 2.22 17.58 12.29
CA ARG A 112 2.51 17.27 10.89
C ARG A 112 2.43 15.77 10.63
N ARG A 113 3.04 14.94 11.48
CA ARG A 113 2.92 13.48 11.43
C ARG A 113 1.45 13.04 11.53
N ARG A 114 0.69 13.58 12.48
CA ARG A 114 -0.72 13.26 12.68
C ARG A 114 -1.56 13.52 11.43
N ARG A 115 -1.38 14.68 10.78
CA ARG A 115 -2.08 15.01 9.53
C ARG A 115 -1.77 14.02 8.40
N LEU A 116 -0.51 13.58 8.28
CA LEU A 116 -0.11 12.60 7.27
C LEU A 116 -0.74 11.22 7.54
N MET A 117 -0.78 10.79 8.81
CA MET A 117 -1.43 9.54 9.21
C MET A 117 -2.94 9.56 8.95
N VAL A 118 -3.63 10.66 9.28
CA VAL A 118 -5.08 10.78 9.02
C VAL A 118 -5.36 10.68 7.53
N ARG A 119 -4.57 11.34 6.69
CA ARG A 119 -4.75 11.31 5.23
C ARG A 119 -4.51 9.91 4.65
N ASP A 120 -3.53 9.18 5.19
CA ASP A 120 -3.28 7.78 4.84
C ASP A 120 -4.46 6.88 5.22
N GLN A 121 -4.97 7.02 6.46
CA GLN A 121 -6.09 6.25 6.99
C GLN A 121 -7.39 6.49 6.21
N VAL A 122 -7.73 7.76 5.94
CA VAL A 122 -8.94 8.15 5.21
C VAL A 122 -8.88 7.64 3.77
N PHE A 123 -7.74 7.77 3.10
CA PHE A 123 -7.58 7.25 1.74
C PHE A 123 -7.76 5.73 1.71
N ASN A 124 -7.17 5.02 2.67
CA ASN A 124 -7.32 3.57 2.79
C ASN A 124 -8.77 3.16 3.06
N ALA A 125 -9.48 3.89 3.92
CA ALA A 125 -10.90 3.65 4.21
C ALA A 125 -11.78 3.83 2.96
N ILE A 126 -11.59 4.94 2.21
CA ILE A 126 -12.32 5.21 0.97
C ILE A 126 -12.10 4.10 -0.06
N LEU A 127 -10.85 3.66 -0.21
CA LEU A 127 -10.53 2.57 -1.13
C LEU A 127 -11.22 1.27 -0.71
N ASN A 128 -11.12 0.88 0.56
CA ASN A 128 -11.72 -0.36 1.04
C ASN A 128 -13.24 -0.36 0.86
N SER A 129 -13.90 0.74 1.24
CA SER A 129 -15.35 0.90 1.05
C SER A 129 -15.74 0.94 -0.43
N GLY A 130 -14.93 1.58 -1.28
CA GLY A 130 -15.14 1.59 -2.73
C GLY A 130 -15.04 0.19 -3.34
N PHE A 131 -14.06 -0.61 -2.94
CA PHE A 131 -13.90 -1.99 -3.43
C PHE A 131 -15.06 -2.89 -3.01
N GLU A 132 -15.42 -2.90 -1.73
CA GLU A 132 -16.56 -3.71 -1.25
C GLU A 132 -17.86 -3.35 -1.99
N ASN A 133 -18.13 -2.06 -2.16
CA ASN A 133 -19.34 -1.61 -2.85
C ASN A 133 -19.30 -1.92 -4.35
N THR A 134 -18.12 -1.83 -4.99
CA THR A 134 -17.97 -2.18 -6.42
C THR A 134 -18.22 -3.67 -6.67
N VAL A 135 -17.84 -4.55 -5.74
CA VAL A 135 -18.16 -5.99 -5.83
C VAL A 135 -19.67 -6.22 -5.75
N SER A 136 -20.37 -5.54 -4.84
CA SER A 136 -21.83 -5.58 -4.76
C SER A 136 -22.52 -5.06 -6.02
N ILE A 137 -22.04 -3.94 -6.58
CA ILE A 137 -22.55 -3.36 -7.84
C ILE A 137 -22.31 -4.32 -9.01
N GLY A 138 -21.11 -4.89 -9.12
CA GLY A 138 -20.77 -5.85 -10.18
C GLY A 138 -21.67 -7.10 -10.12
N THR A 139 -21.92 -7.60 -8.92
CA THR A 139 -22.83 -8.73 -8.69
C THR A 139 -24.27 -8.37 -9.09
N GLY A 140 -24.76 -7.18 -8.70
CA GLY A 140 -26.08 -6.70 -9.07
C GLY A 140 -26.28 -6.51 -10.57
N LEU A 141 -25.27 -5.99 -11.27
CA LEU A 141 -25.26 -5.87 -12.74
C LEU A 141 -25.34 -7.24 -13.41
N ILE A 142 -24.54 -8.21 -12.96
CA ILE A 142 -24.56 -9.57 -13.50
C ILE A 142 -25.94 -10.21 -13.28
N LEU A 143 -26.54 -10.05 -12.09
CA LEU A 143 -27.88 -10.55 -11.80
C LEU A 143 -28.97 -9.90 -12.67
N LEU A 144 -28.90 -8.58 -12.91
CA LEU A 144 -29.84 -7.87 -13.79
C LEU A 144 -29.69 -8.28 -15.26
N LEU A 145 -28.50 -8.65 -15.70
CA LEU A 145 -28.22 -9.04 -17.09
C LEU A 145 -28.45 -10.53 -17.35
N ALA A 146 -28.45 -11.35 -16.29
CA ALA A 146 -28.78 -12.77 -16.34
C ALA A 146 -30.29 -13.05 -16.19
N ALA A 147 -31.08 -12.06 -15.77
CA ALA A 147 -32.54 -12.12 -15.66
C ALA A 147 -33.22 -11.74 -16.98
#